data_AF-A0A539CZK9-F1
#
_entry.id   AF-A0A539CZK9-F1
#
_cell.length_a   1.000
_cell.length_b   1.000
_cell.length_c   1.000
_cell.angle_alpha   90.00
_cell.angle_beta   90.00
_cell.angle_gamma   90.00
#
_symmetry.space_group_name_H-M   'P 1'
#
loop_
_entity.id
_entity.type
_entity.pdbx_description
1 polymer ?
#
loop_
_entity_poly.entity_id
_entity_poly.type
_entity_poly.pdbx_seq_one_letter_code
_entity_poly.pdbx_strand_id
1 'polypeptide(L)' 'MQAGPRLPPPSRLPTQSVRPDAAPMAESSVRLRSRPATEALIVEAGERILLRDGFPGLNVQTLAAEAGCDRKLVYRYFDG' A
#
# COMPACT_ATOMS: atom_id res chain seq x y z
N MET A 1 20.66 1.04 -61.74
CA MET A 1 19.43 0.25 -61.57
C MET A 1 19.60 -0.62 -60.34
N GLN A 2 18.70 -0.49 -59.36
CA GLN A 2 18.21 -1.50 -58.40
C GLN A 2 17.47 -0.72 -57.29
N ALA A 3 16.16 -0.91 -57.25
CA ALA A 3 15.22 -0.24 -56.37
C ALA A 3 14.62 -1.25 -55.38
N GLY A 4 14.53 -0.88 -54.10
CA GLY A 4 13.63 -1.44 -53.09
C GLY A 4 14.29 -2.23 -51.94
N PRO A 5 13.68 -2.31 -50.73
CA PRO A 5 12.37 -1.77 -50.32
C PRO A 5 12.45 -0.72 -49.18
N ARG A 6 11.46 0.17 -49.17
CA ARG A 6 11.15 1.09 -48.07
C ARG A 6 10.64 0.28 -46.86
N LEU A 7 11.37 0.29 -45.75
CA LEU A 7 10.79 -0.06 -44.45
C LEU A 7 10.12 1.17 -43.82
N PRO A 8 8.87 1.05 -43.32
CA PRO A 8 8.22 2.09 -42.54
C PRO A 8 8.80 2.16 -41.11
N PRO A 9 8.73 3.34 -40.45
CA PRO A 9 9.20 3.49 -39.07
C PRO A 9 8.21 2.85 -38.08
N PRO A 10 8.65 2.07 -37.08
CA PRO A 10 7.78 1.72 -35.96
C PRO A 10 7.70 2.89 -34.97
N SER A 11 6.55 3.57 -35.03
CA SER A 11 5.70 4.00 -33.92
C SER A 11 6.33 4.63 -32.68
N ARG A 12 5.93 5.89 -32.50
CA ARG A 12 6.05 6.73 -31.30
C ARG A 12 5.30 6.14 -30.08
N LEU A 13 6.00 6.23 -28.94
CA LEU A 13 5.52 6.43 -27.56
C LEU A 13 4.86 5.22 -26.85
N PRO A 14 5.07 5.08 -25.53
CA PRO A 14 4.40 5.96 -24.58
C PRO A 14 5.37 6.87 -23.82
N THR A 15 5.08 8.17 -23.87
CA THR A 15 5.37 9.13 -22.82
C THR A 15 4.87 8.50 -21.52
N GLN A 16 5.78 8.13 -20.61
CA GLN A 16 5.40 7.79 -19.26
C GLN A 16 4.95 9.08 -18.56
N SER A 17 3.70 9.46 -18.81
CA SER A 17 2.97 10.47 -18.07
C SER A 17 2.65 9.89 -16.71
N VAL A 18 3.64 9.88 -15.81
CA VAL A 18 3.37 9.71 -14.38
C VAL A 18 2.78 11.02 -13.89
N ARG A 19 1.46 11.12 -13.98
CA ARG A 19 0.69 11.99 -13.10
C ARG A 19 0.21 11.14 -11.94
N PRO A 20 0.70 11.35 -10.71
CA PRO A 20 -0.13 11.25 -9.53
C PRO A 20 -0.72 12.65 -9.31
N ASP A 21 -1.84 12.94 -9.96
CA ASP A 21 -2.72 14.00 -9.49
C ASP A 21 -3.43 13.47 -8.25
N ALA A 22 -2.87 13.80 -7.07
CA ALA A 22 -3.58 14.01 -5.80
C ALA A 22 -2.56 14.20 -4.66
N ALA A 23 -2.17 15.46 -4.46
CA ALA A 23 -1.76 16.10 -3.21
C ALA A 23 -0.65 15.46 -2.33
N PRO A 24 0.57 16.03 -2.33
CA PRO A 24 1.50 15.93 -1.21
C PRO A 24 1.49 17.25 -0.41
N MET A 25 0.41 17.55 0.32
CA MET A 25 0.39 18.74 1.20
C MET A 25 -0.32 18.52 2.54
N ALA A 26 -0.40 17.27 3.02
CA ALA A 26 -0.89 16.94 4.36
C ALA A 26 -0.07 15.85 5.09
N GLU A 27 1.10 15.47 4.59
CA GLU A 27 1.80 14.26 5.07
C GLU A 27 2.61 14.43 6.35
N SER A 28 2.76 15.64 6.89
CA SER A 28 3.67 15.86 8.02
C SER A 28 2.97 16.04 9.37
N SER A 29 1.78 16.66 9.41
CA SER A 29 1.03 16.90 10.67
C SER A 29 -0.05 15.84 10.95
N VAL A 30 -0.60 15.19 9.92
CA VAL A 30 -1.54 14.06 10.08
C VAL A 30 -0.86 12.86 10.73
N ARG A 31 0.43 12.62 10.46
CA ARG A 31 1.15 11.44 10.96
C ARG A 31 1.29 11.35 12.49
N LEU A 32 1.20 12.47 13.22
CA LEU A 32 1.21 12.44 14.68
C LEU A 32 -0.18 12.16 15.27
N ARG A 33 -1.23 12.73 14.67
CA ARG A 33 -2.63 12.54 15.12
C ARG A 33 -3.18 11.16 14.77
N SER A 34 -2.68 10.54 13.71
CA SER A 34 -3.12 9.22 13.26
C SER A 34 -2.49 8.05 14.02
N ARG A 35 -1.46 8.25 14.87
CA ARG A 35 -0.86 7.15 15.67
C ARG A 35 -1.91 6.39 16.50
N PRO A 36 -2.71 7.04 17.37
CA PRO A 36 -3.71 6.33 18.17
C PRO A 36 -4.84 5.74 17.32
N ALA A 37 -5.17 6.35 16.18
CA ALA A 37 -6.20 5.84 15.29
C ALA A 37 -5.74 4.54 14.60
N THR A 38 -4.48 4.50 14.13
CA THR A 38 -3.90 3.29 13.54
C THR A 38 -3.74 2.19 14.58
N GLU A 39 -3.33 2.52 15.80
CA GLU A 39 -3.25 1.55 16.89
C GLU A 39 -4.61 0.93 17.21
N ALA A 40 -5.65 1.75 17.36
CA ALA A 40 -7.02 1.28 17.60
C ALA A 40 -7.52 0.35 16.47
N LEU A 41 -7.25 0.69 15.20
CA LEU A 41 -7.60 -0.15 14.06
C LEU A 41 -6.89 -1.51 14.10
N ILE A 42 -5.61 -1.54 14.49
CA ILE A 42 -4.86 -2.80 14.59
C ILE A 42 -5.40 -3.65 15.75
N VAL A 43 -5.74 -3.05 16.89
CA VAL A 43 -6.34 -3.77 18.03
C VAL A 43 -7.71 -4.33 17.66
N GLU A 44 -8.59 -3.52 17.07
CA GLU A 44 -9.93 -3.95 16.67
C GLU A 44 -9.88 -5.08 15.62
N ALA A 45 -8.97 -4.99 14.65
CA ALA A 45 -8.72 -6.06 13.68
C ALA A 45 -8.28 -7.36 14.39
N GLY A 46 -7.43 -7.25 15.41
CA GLY A 46 -6.99 -8.38 16.22
C GLY A 46 -8.14 -9.04 16.98
N GLU A 47 -9.01 -8.24 17.59
CA GLU A 47 -10.21 -8.72 18.28
C GLU A 47 -11.14 -9.49 17.33
N ARG A 48 -11.38 -8.96 16.12
CA ARG A 48 -12.20 -9.63 15.10
C ARG A 48 -11.61 -10.97 14.67
N ILE A 49 -10.29 -11.03 14.45
CA ILE A 49 -9.60 -12.27 14.10
C ILE A 49 -9.69 -13.28 15.24
N LEU A 50 -9.48 -12.84 16.49
CA LEU A 50 -9.56 -13.70 17.66
C LEU A 50 -10.96 -14.27 17.86
N LEU A 51 -12.02 -13.49 17.63
CA LEU A 51 -13.39 -13.96 17.71
C LEU A 51 -13.76 -14.92 16.58
N ARG A 52 -13.20 -14.75 15.38
CA ARG A 52 -13.53 -15.54 14.19
C ARG A 52 -12.71 -16.83 14.09
N ASP A 53 -11.40 -16.71 14.19
CA ASP A 53 -10.42 -17.76 13.89
C ASP A 53 -9.62 -18.21 15.14
N GLY A 54 -9.79 -17.51 16.27
CA GLY A 54 -9.02 -17.76 17.49
C GLY A 54 -7.55 -17.38 17.37
N PHE A 55 -6.78 -17.75 18.38
CA PHE A 55 -5.32 -17.56 18.41
C PHE A 55 -4.55 -18.11 17.18
N PRO A 56 -4.89 -19.27 16.57
CA PRO A 56 -4.15 -19.74 15.40
C PRO A 56 -4.35 -18.86 14.16
N GLY A 57 -5.45 -18.11 14.06
CA GLY A 57 -5.69 -17.15 12.97
C GLY A 57 -4.97 -15.81 13.15
N LEU A 58 -4.55 -15.49 14.38
CA LEU A 58 -3.94 -14.21 14.73
C LEU A 58 -2.45 -14.21 14.38
N ASN A 59 -2.12 -13.76 13.17
CA ASN A 59 -0.75 -13.53 12.72
C ASN A 59 -0.59 -12.13 12.10
N VAL A 60 0.64 -11.63 12.02
CA VAL A 60 0.93 -10.25 11.55
C VAL A 60 0.44 -10.01 10.11
N GLN A 61 0.42 -11.04 9.25
CA GLN A 61 -0.09 -10.91 7.88
C GLN A 61 -1.61 -10.72 7.87
N THR A 62 -2.34 -11.58 8.57
CA THR A 62 -3.80 -11.48 8.70
C THR A 62 -4.20 -10.17 9.39
N LEU A 63 -3.47 -9.79 10.43
CA LEU A 63 -3.71 -8.57 11.18
C LEU A 63 -3.48 -7.30 10.32
N ALA A 64 -2.40 -7.26 9.55
CA ALA A 64 -2.11 -6.18 8.61
C ALA A 64 -3.20 -6.09 7.51
N ALA A 65 -3.64 -7.24 7.00
CA ALA A 65 -4.69 -7.32 5.99
C ALA A 65 -6.06 -6.84 6.52
N GLU A 66 -6.47 -7.28 7.72
CA GLU A 66 -7.74 -6.86 8.35
C GLU A 66 -7.70 -5.39 8.81
N ALA A 67 -6.57 -4.91 9.31
CA ALA A 67 -6.41 -3.51 9.73
C ALA A 67 -6.19 -2.55 8.56
N GLY A 68 -5.98 -3.03 7.32
CA GLY A 68 -5.64 -2.20 6.17
C GLY A 68 -4.30 -1.46 6.32
N CYS A 69 -3.39 -2.01 7.11
CA CYS A 69 -2.12 -1.40 7.48
C CYS A 69 -0.93 -2.18 6.91
N ASP A 70 0.22 -1.54 6.72
CA ASP A 70 1.44 -2.25 6.32
C ASP A 70 1.99 -3.11 7.47
N ARG A 71 2.55 -4.28 7.16
CA ARG A 71 3.20 -5.17 8.14
C ARG A 71 4.27 -4.43 8.97
N LYS A 72 5.00 -3.48 8.36
CA LYS A 72 6.01 -2.66 9.05
C LYS A 72 5.39 -1.70 10.07
N LEU A 73 4.17 -1.22 9.84
CA LEU A 73 3.44 -0.40 10.81
C LEU A 73 3.09 -1.23 12.04
N VAL A 74 2.63 -2.47 11.85
CA VAL A 74 2.33 -3.38 12.97
C VAL A 74 3.58 -3.59 13.82
N TYR A 75 4.73 -3.90 13.23
CA TYR A 75 5.98 -3.97 13.99
C TYR A 75 6.32 -2.64 14.66
N ARG A 76 6.21 -1.50 13.97
CA ARG A 76 6.51 -0.19 14.58
C ARG A 76 5.69 0.13 15.84
N TYR A 77 4.47 -0.35 15.96
CA TYR A 77 3.62 -0.11 17.15
C TYR A 77 3.72 -1.21 18.21
N PHE A 78 3.99 -2.46 17.82
CA PHE A 78 3.89 -3.63 18.70
C PHE A 78 5.22 -4.40 18.89
N ASP A 79 6.34 -3.94 18.31
CA ASP A 79 7.64 -4.64 18.38
C ASP A 79 8.44 -4.40 19.68
N GLY A 80 8.03 -3.45 20.54
CA GLY A 80 8.62 -3.24 21.87
C GLY A 80 10.00 -2.59 21.88
#